data_AF-A0A2E8D7P9-F1
#
_entry.id   AF-A0A2E8D7P9-F1
#
_cell.length_a   1.000
_cell.length_b   1.000
_cell.length_c   1.000
_cell.angle_alpha   90.00
_cell.angle_beta   90.00
_cell.angle_gamma   90.00
#
_symmetry.space_group_name_H-M   'P 1'
#
loop_
_entity.id
_entity.type
_entity.pdbx_description
1 polymer ?
#
loop_
_entity_poly.entity_id
_entity_poly.type
_entity_poly.pdbx_seq_one_letter_code
_entity_poly.pdbx_strand_id
1 'polypeptide(L)'
;MRPGPFCLINFSLSKSLLATALIAAFISPSQAIAADQPDPLALNFHLMHPGGGSKPADPNAVFYLDGAYHLHYILTHEWTVKGKIRKGLSWIHVTSPDMLHWTWRKTKLQPSFTGHNMCSGTGFMTKDGRPAVIYHGGGSKRNQIAIAKDHQLSA
;
A
#
# COMPACT_ATOMS: atom_id res chain seq x y z
N MET A 1 -6.88 45.40 19.62
CA MET A 1 -6.50 44.96 18.26
C MET A 1 -7.78 44.72 17.47
N ARG A 2 -8.00 45.47 16.39
CA ARG A 2 -9.18 45.35 15.52
C ARG A 2 -8.88 44.35 14.39
N PRO A 3 -9.77 43.40 14.05
CA PRO A 3 -9.66 42.65 12.79
C PRO A 3 -10.23 43.47 11.62
N GLY A 4 -9.53 43.44 10.48
CA GLY A 4 -9.91 44.11 9.23
C GLY A 4 -11.10 43.45 8.50
N PRO A 5 -11.62 44.08 7.43
CA PRO A 5 -12.92 43.72 6.86
C PRO A 5 -12.85 42.52 5.92
N PHE A 6 -13.90 41.70 5.98
CA PHE A 6 -14.23 40.63 5.06
C PHE A 6 -14.61 41.19 3.68
N CYS A 7 -14.03 40.62 2.62
CA CYS A 7 -14.44 40.86 1.24
C CYS A 7 -15.65 39.96 0.92
N LEU A 8 -16.82 40.57 0.71
CA LEU A 8 -18.05 39.90 0.26
C LEU A 8 -18.10 39.92 -1.28
N ILE A 9 -18.06 38.76 -1.90
CA ILE A 9 -18.36 38.61 -3.34
C ILE A 9 -19.86 38.27 -3.46
N ASN A 10 -20.63 39.23 -3.98
CA ASN A 10 -22.03 39.04 -4.36
C ASN A 10 -22.10 38.26 -5.69
N PHE A 11 -22.68 37.06 -5.67
CA PHE A 11 -23.21 36.44 -6.89
C PHE A 11 -24.72 36.67 -6.96
N SER A 12 -25.12 37.38 -8.01
CA SER A 12 -26.52 37.62 -8.39
C SER A 12 -27.17 36.31 -8.84
N LEU A 13 -28.23 35.87 -8.16
CA LEU A 13 -29.06 34.75 -8.60
C LEU A 13 -30.05 35.22 -9.68
N SER A 14 -29.84 34.77 -10.93
CA SER A 14 -30.86 34.83 -11.97
C SER A 14 -31.88 33.72 -11.77
N LYS A 15 -33.14 34.11 -11.54
CA LYS A 15 -34.30 33.22 -11.49
C LYS A 15 -34.58 32.66 -12.89
N SER A 16 -34.38 31.37 -13.10
CA SER A 16 -35.00 30.64 -14.21
C SER A 16 -35.37 29.22 -13.78
N LEU A 17 -36.66 28.98 -13.95
CA LEU A 17 -37.54 27.82 -13.77
C LEU A 17 -36.98 26.42 -13.47
N LEU A 18 -37.57 25.83 -12.42
CA LEU A 18 -38.07 24.46 -12.33
C LEU A 18 -38.30 23.77 -13.68
N ALA A 19 -37.65 22.62 -13.88
CA ALA A 19 -38.26 21.35 -14.29
C ALA A 19 -37.15 20.34 -14.57
N THR A 20 -37.09 19.23 -13.84
CA THR A 20 -37.31 17.87 -14.37
C THR A 20 -37.07 16.87 -13.22
N ALA A 21 -37.94 15.87 -13.21
CA ALA A 21 -38.26 14.95 -12.14
C ALA A 21 -37.11 14.06 -11.62
N LEU A 22 -37.38 13.52 -10.43
CA LEU A 22 -36.78 12.34 -9.83
C LEU A 22 -36.33 11.31 -10.87
N ILE A 23 -35.05 10.96 -10.84
CA ILE A 23 -34.57 9.62 -11.20
C ILE A 23 -34.04 8.99 -9.92
N ALA A 24 -34.96 8.51 -9.10
CA ALA A 24 -34.68 7.63 -7.97
C ALA A 24 -35.44 6.32 -8.21
N ALA A 25 -34.89 5.43 -9.04
CA ALA A 25 -35.21 4.02 -9.07
C ALA A 25 -34.25 3.27 -9.99
N PHE A 26 -33.94 2.02 -9.61
CA PHE A 26 -33.14 1.00 -10.30
C PHE A 26 -31.63 0.99 -10.03
N ILE A 27 -31.23 1.14 -8.76
CA ILE A 27 -30.18 0.25 -8.25
C ILE A 27 -30.91 -0.92 -7.61
N SER A 28 -30.89 -2.09 -8.26
CA SER A 28 -31.39 -3.33 -7.66
C SER A 28 -30.71 -3.50 -6.29
N PRO A 29 -31.45 -3.68 -5.18
CA PRO A 29 -30.87 -3.83 -3.83
C PRO A 29 -29.93 -5.05 -3.72
N SER A 30 -29.96 -5.94 -4.72
CA SER A 30 -29.22 -7.19 -4.77
C SER A 30 -27.68 -7.03 -4.83
N GLN A 31 -27.15 -5.87 -5.23
CA GLN A 31 -25.69 -5.67 -5.29
C GLN A 31 -25.06 -5.11 -4.01
N ALA A 32 -25.84 -4.61 -3.05
CA ALA A 32 -25.32 -4.01 -1.82
C ALA A 32 -25.21 -5.00 -0.64
N ILE A 33 -25.75 -6.21 -0.76
CA ILE A 33 -25.84 -7.19 0.35
C ILE A 33 -24.61 -8.11 0.43
N ALA A 34 -23.73 -8.12 -0.58
CA ALA A 34 -22.61 -9.06 -0.62
C ALA A 34 -21.38 -8.68 0.24
N ALA A 35 -21.30 -7.45 0.76
CA ALA A 35 -20.09 -6.95 1.42
C ALA A 35 -20.02 -7.17 2.94
N ASP A 36 -21.09 -7.63 3.58
CA ASP A 36 -21.21 -7.67 5.04
C ASP A 36 -21.38 -9.09 5.62
N GLN A 37 -21.09 -10.12 4.81
CA GLN A 37 -20.95 -11.48 5.33
C GLN A 37 -19.47 -11.78 5.55
N PRO A 38 -19.07 -12.25 6.74
CA PRO A 38 -17.69 -12.65 6.98
C PRO A 38 -17.31 -13.73 5.97
N ASP A 39 -16.21 -13.50 5.25
CA ASP A 39 -15.67 -14.50 4.33
C ASP A 39 -15.33 -15.76 5.15
N PRO A 40 -16.01 -16.91 4.92
CA PRO A 40 -15.74 -18.14 5.67
C PRO A 40 -14.31 -18.66 5.44
N LEU A 41 -13.61 -18.15 4.43
CA LEU A 41 -12.21 -18.47 4.13
C LEU A 41 -11.22 -17.41 4.67
N ALA A 42 -11.69 -16.40 5.41
CA ALA A 42 -10.82 -15.41 6.02
C ALA A 42 -9.81 -16.07 6.97
N LEU A 43 -8.54 -15.71 6.82
CA LEU A 43 -7.47 -16.23 7.67
C LEU A 43 -7.46 -15.48 9.01
N ASN A 44 -7.76 -16.18 10.11
CA ASN A 44 -7.86 -15.56 11.44
C ASN A 44 -6.52 -15.41 12.17
N PHE A 45 -5.56 -16.30 11.88
CA PHE A 45 -4.25 -16.34 12.57
C PHE A 45 -3.06 -16.27 11.61
N HIS A 46 -3.32 -16.09 10.31
CA HIS A 46 -2.27 -15.88 9.31
C HIS A 46 -2.36 -14.46 8.78
N LEU A 47 -1.22 -13.87 8.46
CA LEU A 47 -1.19 -12.60 7.76
C LEU A 47 -1.91 -12.72 6.41
N MET A 48 -2.96 -11.92 6.25
CA MET A 48 -3.77 -11.84 5.02
C MET A 48 -3.71 -10.41 4.50
N HIS A 49 -3.29 -10.22 3.25
CA HIS A 49 -3.30 -8.88 2.65
C HIS A 49 -4.75 -8.42 2.45
N PRO A 50 -5.10 -7.18 2.86
CA PRO A 50 -6.44 -6.66 2.68
C PRO A 50 -6.74 -6.39 1.20
N GLY A 51 -8.03 -6.37 0.86
CA GLY A 51 -8.48 -5.98 -0.48
C GLY A 51 -8.56 -7.14 -1.45
N GLY A 52 -9.71 -7.84 -1.43
CA GLY A 52 -10.18 -8.75 -2.47
C GLY A 52 -9.12 -9.66 -3.10
N GLY A 53 -9.15 -9.78 -4.42
CA GLY A 53 -8.24 -10.62 -5.23
C GLY A 53 -6.79 -10.11 -5.28
N SER A 54 -6.17 -9.94 -4.12
CA SER A 54 -4.74 -9.70 -3.99
C SER A 54 -3.97 -11.00 -4.28
N LYS A 55 -2.74 -10.86 -4.81
CA LYS A 55 -1.85 -11.99 -5.11
C LYS A 55 -0.55 -11.85 -4.31
N PRO A 56 -0.60 -12.00 -2.98
CA PRO A 56 0.62 -12.09 -2.18
C PRO A 56 1.42 -13.31 -2.62
N ALA A 57 2.75 -13.18 -2.60
CA ALA A 57 3.68 -14.25 -2.92
C ALA A 57 4.77 -14.32 -1.84
N ASP A 58 5.99 -14.68 -2.21
CA ASP A 58 7.07 -15.04 -1.30
C ASP A 58 7.24 -14.08 -0.11
N PRO A 59 7.41 -14.61 1.12
CA PRO A 59 7.94 -13.83 2.23
C PRO A 59 9.39 -13.47 1.94
N ASN A 60 9.78 -12.29 2.40
CA ASN A 60 11.05 -11.65 2.13
C ASN A 60 11.56 -10.94 3.39
N ALA A 61 12.80 -10.46 3.31
CA ALA A 61 13.63 -9.98 4.41
C ALA A 61 12.89 -9.74 5.74
N VAL A 62 13.09 -10.67 6.67
CA VAL A 62 12.54 -10.59 8.03
C VAL A 62 13.64 -10.09 8.96
N PHE A 63 13.29 -9.17 9.86
CA PHE A 63 14.18 -8.68 10.90
C PHE A 63 13.46 -8.65 12.25
N TYR A 64 14.22 -8.77 13.34
CA TYR A 64 13.77 -8.39 14.67
C TYR A 64 14.63 -7.22 15.13
N LEU A 65 14.03 -6.02 15.23
CA LEU A 65 14.72 -4.77 15.48
C LEU A 65 13.94 -3.99 16.55
N ASP A 66 14.66 -3.51 17.57
CA ASP A 66 14.11 -2.65 18.63
C ASP A 66 12.78 -3.16 19.23
N GLY A 67 12.65 -4.48 19.41
CA GLY A 67 11.46 -5.10 19.99
C GLY A 67 10.34 -5.44 19.01
N ALA A 68 10.51 -5.18 17.71
CA ALA A 68 9.50 -5.44 16.68
C ALA A 68 10.00 -6.42 15.61
N TYR A 69 9.12 -7.31 15.16
CA TYR A 69 9.31 -8.10 13.96
C TYR A 69 8.95 -7.26 12.74
N HIS A 70 9.85 -7.18 11.76
CA HIS A 70 9.63 -6.58 10.45
C HIS A 70 9.55 -7.71 9.44
N LEU A 71 8.47 -7.81 8.68
CA LEU A 71 8.30 -8.78 7.60
C LEU A 71 8.05 -8.02 6.31
N HIS A 72 8.71 -8.49 5.25
CA HIS A 72 8.41 -8.09 3.89
C HIS A 72 7.79 -9.25 3.12
N TYR A 73 6.94 -8.96 2.15
CA TYR A 73 6.47 -9.99 1.22
C TYR A 73 6.07 -9.38 -0.11
N ILE A 74 6.04 -10.19 -1.17
CA ILE A 74 5.73 -9.70 -2.51
C ILE A 74 4.23 -9.47 -2.66
N LEU A 75 3.86 -8.31 -3.20
CA LEU A 75 2.54 -8.04 -3.74
C LEU A 75 2.64 -7.64 -5.21
N THR A 76 1.83 -8.31 -6.03
CA THR A 76 1.64 -7.91 -7.43
C THR A 76 0.64 -6.76 -7.51
N HIS A 77 0.99 -5.68 -8.21
CA HIS A 77 0.12 -4.54 -8.45
C HIS A 77 0.34 -3.97 -9.86
N GLU A 78 -0.59 -3.14 -10.32
CA GLU A 78 -0.41 -2.38 -11.56
C GLU A 78 0.44 -1.13 -11.31
N TRP A 79 1.28 -0.82 -12.29
CA TRP A 79 2.10 0.37 -12.29
C TRP A 79 2.26 0.99 -13.69
N THR A 80 2.23 2.31 -13.79
CA THR A 80 2.51 3.08 -15.03
C THR A 80 3.99 3.47 -15.26
N VAL A 81 4.67 2.82 -16.21
CA VAL A 81 6.03 3.21 -16.66
C VAL A 81 5.95 3.86 -18.04
N LYS A 82 6.40 5.12 -18.17
CA LYS A 82 6.36 5.88 -19.43
C LYS A 82 4.98 5.87 -20.09
N GLY A 83 3.94 6.11 -19.29
CA GLY A 83 2.54 6.14 -19.74
C GLY A 83 1.92 4.76 -20.04
N LYS A 84 2.62 3.65 -19.79
CA LYS A 84 2.10 2.28 -20.01
C LYS A 84 1.94 1.54 -18.70
N ILE A 85 0.75 0.97 -18.46
CA ILE A 85 0.49 0.10 -17.31
C ILE A 85 1.26 -1.22 -17.48
N ARG A 86 1.89 -1.67 -16.40
CA ARG A 86 2.67 -2.90 -16.29
C ARG A 86 2.33 -3.57 -14.96
N LYS A 87 2.58 -4.87 -14.87
CA LYS A 87 2.55 -5.58 -13.59
C LYS A 87 3.89 -5.38 -12.87
N GLY A 88 3.82 -4.81 -11.67
CA GLY A 88 4.94 -4.58 -10.78
C GLY A 88 4.93 -5.54 -9.60
N LEU A 89 6.12 -5.93 -9.14
CA LEU A 89 6.31 -6.64 -7.87
C LEU A 89 6.86 -5.65 -6.84
N SER A 90 6.16 -5.50 -5.72
CA SER A 90 6.57 -4.66 -4.58
C SER A 90 6.78 -5.51 -3.35
N TRP A 91 7.72 -5.12 -2.49
CA TRP A 91 7.81 -5.64 -1.13
C TRP A 91 6.95 -4.79 -0.20
N ILE A 92 5.85 -5.37 0.27
CA ILE A 92 5.01 -4.79 1.30
C ILE A 92 5.68 -4.97 2.64
N HIS A 93 5.68 -3.93 3.48
CA HIS A 93 6.29 -3.95 4.80
C HIS A 93 5.19 -3.99 5.87
N VAL A 94 5.28 -4.97 6.76
CA VAL A 94 4.45 -5.04 7.97
C VAL A 94 5.34 -5.22 9.19
N THR A 95 4.85 -4.73 10.33
CA THR A 95 5.51 -4.93 11.63
C THR A 95 4.59 -5.60 12.62
N SER A 96 5.14 -6.37 13.55
CA SER A 96 4.39 -7.02 14.62
C SER A 96 5.20 -7.10 15.92
N PRO A 97 4.58 -6.92 17.09
CA PRO A 97 5.24 -7.18 18.36
C PRO A 97 5.33 -8.69 18.70
N ASP A 98 4.50 -9.54 18.07
CA ASP A 98 4.27 -10.93 18.50
C ASP A 98 4.12 -11.94 17.34
N MET A 99 4.33 -11.52 16.10
CA MET A 99 4.12 -12.28 14.85
C MET A 99 2.67 -12.71 14.58
N LEU A 100 1.70 -12.19 15.34
CA LEU A 100 0.27 -12.46 15.15
C LEU A 100 -0.49 -11.20 14.76
N HIS A 101 -0.22 -10.08 15.45
CA HIS A 101 -0.87 -8.80 15.20
C HIS A 101 0.02 -7.91 14.34
N TRP A 102 -0.43 -7.63 13.11
CA TRP A 102 0.38 -6.95 12.10
C TRP A 102 -0.10 -5.51 11.86
N THR A 103 0.85 -4.59 11.75
CA THR A 103 0.64 -3.19 11.38
C THR A 103 1.25 -2.94 10.00
N TRP A 104 0.46 -2.40 9.07
CA TRP A 104 0.91 -2.00 7.74
C TRP A 104 1.86 -0.80 7.80
N ARG A 105 2.97 -0.87 7.09
CA ARG A 105 3.97 0.19 7.01
C ARG A 105 4.14 0.66 5.56
N LYS A 106 4.55 1.93 5.42
CA LYS A 106 4.92 2.49 4.12
C LYS A 106 6.25 1.87 3.68
N THR A 107 6.45 1.77 2.37
CA THR A 107 7.66 1.18 1.78
C THR A 107 8.07 1.94 0.52
N LYS A 108 9.38 2.10 0.32
CA LYS A 108 9.96 2.48 -0.99
C LYS A 108 10.48 1.29 -1.78
N LEU A 109 10.35 0.07 -1.26
CA LEU A 109 10.70 -1.17 -1.94
C LEU A 109 9.60 -1.55 -2.92
N GLN A 110 9.40 -0.67 -3.89
CA GLN A 110 8.53 -0.87 -5.02
C GLN A 110 9.18 -0.31 -6.26
N PRO A 111 8.80 -0.78 -7.46
CA PRO A 111 9.53 -0.42 -8.66
C PRO A 111 9.62 1.12 -8.89
N SER A 112 8.78 1.98 -8.25
CA SER A 112 8.60 3.40 -8.64
C SER A 112 9.67 4.27 -8.05
N PHE A 113 10.26 3.76 -6.99
CA PHE A 113 11.44 4.30 -6.39
C PHE A 113 12.68 3.54 -6.84
N THR A 114 12.58 2.24 -7.15
CA THR A 114 13.78 1.42 -7.46
C THR A 114 14.07 1.29 -8.96
N GLY A 115 13.11 1.54 -9.83
CA GLY A 115 13.19 1.38 -11.29
C GLY A 115 13.10 -0.07 -11.80
N HIS A 116 12.84 -1.05 -10.94
CA HIS A 116 12.83 -2.48 -11.28
C HIS A 116 11.94 -3.31 -10.34
N ASN A 117 11.54 -4.51 -10.77
CA ASN A 117 10.71 -5.40 -9.95
C ASN A 117 11.44 -5.86 -8.68
N MET A 118 10.76 -5.81 -7.55
CA MET A 118 11.26 -6.33 -6.27
C MET A 118 10.97 -7.83 -6.18
N CYS A 119 11.75 -8.66 -6.87
CA CYS A 119 11.66 -10.11 -6.74
C CYS A 119 12.28 -10.55 -5.39
N SER A 120 12.23 -11.86 -5.12
CA SER A 120 12.62 -12.39 -3.82
C SER A 120 14.10 -12.16 -3.46
N GLY A 121 14.37 -12.20 -2.17
CA GLY A 121 15.64 -11.87 -1.54
C GLY A 121 15.62 -12.14 -0.05
N THR A 122 16.66 -11.70 0.65
CA THR A 122 16.82 -11.91 2.09
C THR A 122 17.39 -10.67 2.78
N GLY A 123 17.24 -10.64 4.10
CA GLY A 123 17.81 -9.65 4.99
C GLY A 123 19.10 -10.16 5.65
N PHE A 124 20.00 -9.24 5.98
CA PHE A 124 21.21 -9.51 6.75
C PHE A 124 21.63 -8.26 7.53
N MET A 125 22.44 -8.45 8.57
CA MET A 125 23.10 -7.34 9.26
C MET A 125 24.47 -7.11 8.62
N THR A 126 24.77 -5.85 8.29
CA THR A 126 26.11 -5.46 7.83
C THR A 126 27.12 -5.54 8.99
N LYS A 127 28.41 -5.48 8.68
CA LYS A 127 29.48 -5.54 9.69
C LYS A 127 29.45 -4.37 10.68
N ASP A 128 28.92 -3.22 10.26
CA ASP A 128 28.68 -2.03 11.08
C ASP A 128 27.30 -2.04 11.77
N GLY A 129 26.59 -3.17 11.76
CA GLY A 129 25.36 -3.37 12.53
C GLY A 129 24.10 -2.75 11.91
N ARG A 130 24.09 -2.43 10.61
CA ARG A 130 22.90 -1.91 9.92
C ARG A 130 22.11 -3.03 9.24
N PRO A 131 20.77 -3.01 9.29
CA PRO A 131 19.96 -3.90 8.48
C PRO A 131 20.16 -3.61 6.98
N ALA A 132 20.32 -4.65 6.19
CA ALA A 132 20.43 -4.57 4.74
C ALA A 132 19.70 -5.73 4.09
N VAL A 133 19.31 -5.54 2.83
CA VAL A 133 18.65 -6.57 2.02
C VAL A 133 19.44 -6.79 0.74
N ILE A 134 19.48 -8.04 0.30
CA ILE A 134 19.93 -8.43 -1.03
C ILE A 134 18.77 -9.15 -1.72
N TYR A 135 18.46 -8.76 -2.95
CA TYR A 135 17.31 -9.29 -3.68
C TYR A 135 17.55 -9.29 -5.18
N HIS A 136 16.74 -10.05 -5.91
CA HIS A 136 16.79 -10.02 -7.38
C HIS A 136 16.00 -8.82 -7.92
N GLY A 137 16.67 -7.90 -8.61
CA GLY A 137 16.02 -6.77 -9.26
C GLY A 137 15.46 -7.17 -10.62
N GLY A 138 14.20 -7.61 -10.67
CA GLY A 138 13.57 -8.10 -11.90
C GLY A 138 13.58 -7.04 -13.01
N GLY A 139 14.12 -7.39 -14.17
CA GLY A 139 14.32 -6.46 -15.30
C GLY A 139 15.59 -5.60 -15.22
N SER A 140 16.30 -5.59 -14.08
CA SER A 140 17.56 -4.84 -13.92
C SER A 140 18.82 -5.63 -14.37
N LYS A 141 18.65 -6.93 -14.70
CA LYS A 141 19.72 -7.87 -15.06
C LYS A 141 20.77 -8.12 -13.97
N ARG A 142 20.47 -7.77 -12.71
CA ARG A 142 21.37 -7.96 -11.57
C ARG A 142 20.61 -8.13 -10.27
N ASN A 143 21.32 -8.63 -9.26
CA ASN A 143 20.89 -8.52 -7.87
C ASN A 143 21.20 -7.12 -7.35
N GLN A 144 20.43 -6.69 -6.36
CA GLN A 144 20.45 -5.35 -5.80
C GLN A 144 20.67 -5.45 -4.29
N ILE A 145 21.30 -4.43 -3.72
CA ILE A 145 21.47 -4.30 -2.28
C ILE A 145 20.87 -2.97 -1.86
N ALA A 146 20.07 -2.97 -0.79
CA ALA A 146 19.61 -1.76 -0.13
C ALA A 146 19.96 -1.83 1.36
N ILE A 147 20.48 -0.73 1.89
CA ILE A 147 20.88 -0.60 3.30
C ILE A 147 19.89 0.32 3.98
N ALA A 148 19.35 -0.11 5.12
CA ALA A 148 18.42 0.67 5.90
C ALA A 148 19.07 1.94 6.47
N LYS A 149 18.28 3.01 6.58
CA LYS A 149 18.70 4.29 7.17
C LYS A 149 18.46 4.33 8.69
N ASP A 150 17.52 3.53 9.16
CA ASP A 150 17.11 3.41 10.55
C ASP A 150 16.59 1.98 10.82
N HIS A 151 16.41 1.64 12.09
CA HIS A 151 15.86 0.34 12.51
C HIS A 151 14.35 0.23 12.33
N GLN A 152 13.65 1.35 12.08
CA GLN A 152 12.22 1.34 11.79
C GLN A 152 11.92 0.94 10.33
N LEU A 153 12.96 0.81 9.51
CA LEU A 153 12.90 0.54 8.08
C LEU A 153 11.98 1.54 7.36
N SER A 154 12.10 2.81 7.73
CA SER A 154 11.20 3.86 7.24
C SER A 154 11.36 4.11 5.73
N ALA A 155 10.25 4.52 5.09
CA ALA A 155 10.16 4.74 3.64
C ALA A 155 10.97 5.96 3.17
#